data_AF-A0A528V9T0-F1
#
_entry.id   AF-A0A528V9T0-F1
#
_cell.length_a   1.000
_cell.length_b   1.000
_cell.length_c   1.000
_cell.angle_alpha   90.00
_cell.angle_beta   90.00
_cell.angle_gamma   90.00
#
_symmetry.space_group_name_H-M   'P 1'
#
loop_
_entity.id
_entity.type
_entity.pdbx_description
1 polymer ?
#
loop_
_entity_poly.entity_id
_entity_poly.type
_entity_poly.pdbx_seq_one_letter_code
_entity_poly.pdbx_strand_id
1 'polypeptide(L)'
;IEFASALGYTIVSAGKGKNNPLNHDAVPDDYRAEALRRNMNPRMLVEFVDGSKTMVEMCAIANATGLVPDIAGMHGPKANRDELAKVLIPRADGGILSRKGVVDY
;
A
#
# COMPACT_ATOMS: atom_id res chain seq x y z
N ILE A 1 3.23 -8.48 -11.50
CA ILE A 1 2.77 -9.80 -11.02
C ILE A 1 2.89 -10.82 -12.14
N GLU A 2 2.23 -10.60 -13.29
CA GLU A 2 2.34 -11.43 -14.50
C GLU A 2 3.76 -11.93 -14.81
N PHE A 3 4.73 -11.02 -14.95
CA PHE A 3 6.12 -11.37 -15.26
C PHE A 3 6.74 -12.38 -14.28
N ALA A 4 6.61 -12.14 -12.98
CA ALA A 4 7.20 -13.00 -11.96
C ALA A 4 6.50 -14.36 -11.88
N SER A 5 5.16 -14.40 -12.01
CA SER A 5 4.42 -15.66 -12.07
C SER A 5 4.73 -16.46 -13.34
N ALA A 6 4.92 -15.82 -14.49
CA ALA A 6 5.25 -16.48 -15.75
C ALA A 6 6.63 -17.17 -15.70
N LEU A 7 7.56 -16.63 -14.91
CA LEU A 7 8.87 -17.23 -14.65
C LEU A 7 8.84 -18.34 -13.58
N GLY A 8 7.67 -18.64 -13.00
CA GLY A 8 7.53 -19.64 -11.93
C GLY A 8 8.00 -19.16 -10.55
N TYR A 9 8.20 -17.85 -10.36
CA TYR A 9 8.57 -17.31 -9.05
C TYR A 9 7.38 -17.17 -8.11
N THR A 10 7.63 -17.36 -6.83
CA THR A 10 6.62 -17.14 -5.78
C THR A 10 6.48 -15.65 -5.50
N ILE A 11 5.25 -15.13 -5.57
CA ILE A 11 4.95 -13.77 -5.12
C ILE A 11 4.84 -13.76 -3.59
N VAL A 12 5.83 -13.17 -2.92
CA VAL A 12 5.82 -13.03 -1.45
C VAL A 12 4.87 -11.93 -1.02
N SER A 13 5.02 -10.75 -1.60
CA SER A 13 4.16 -9.58 -1.38
C SER A 13 4.08 -8.75 -2.66
N ALA A 14 3.03 -7.94 -2.81
CA ALA A 14 2.88 -6.98 -3.90
C ALA A 14 2.08 -5.76 -3.45
N GLY A 15 2.36 -4.60 -4.04
CA GLY A 15 1.61 -3.39 -3.75
C GLY A 15 2.26 -2.11 -4.27
N LYS A 16 2.12 -1.03 -3.52
CA LYS A 16 2.68 0.29 -3.84
C LYS A 16 3.53 0.80 -2.67
N GLY A 17 4.09 1.99 -2.82
CA GLY A 17 4.66 2.74 -1.70
C GLY A 17 3.98 4.09 -1.55
N LYS A 18 4.23 4.75 -0.41
CA LYS A 18 3.86 6.15 -0.17
C LYS A 18 5.02 6.89 0.50
N ASN A 19 5.26 8.13 0.07
CA ASN A 19 6.37 8.94 0.56
C ASN A 19 6.11 9.57 1.94
N ASN A 20 4.84 9.65 2.35
CA ASN A 20 4.42 10.33 3.57
C ASN A 20 3.54 9.39 4.40
N PRO A 21 3.54 9.50 5.74
CA PRO A 21 2.61 8.76 6.58
C PRO A 21 1.14 9.03 6.22
N LEU A 22 0.26 8.10 6.61
CA LEU A 22 -1.19 8.34 6.54
C LEU A 22 -1.60 9.33 7.63
N ASN A 23 -2.60 10.15 7.33
CA ASN A 23 -3.33 10.91 8.33
C ASN A 23 -4.82 10.55 8.20
N HIS A 24 -5.28 9.60 9.02
CA HIS A 24 -6.65 9.07 8.94
C HIS A 24 -7.73 10.09 9.30
N ASP A 25 -7.36 11.15 10.04
CA ASP A 25 -8.28 12.22 10.44
C ASP A 25 -8.35 13.35 9.40
N ALA A 26 -7.65 13.23 8.27
CA ALA A 26 -7.62 14.25 7.23
C ALA A 26 -9.03 14.51 6.66
N VAL A 27 -9.45 15.78 6.69
CA VAL A 27 -10.70 16.23 6.07
C VAL A 27 -10.44 17.25 4.97
N PRO A 28 -11.33 17.39 3.95
CA PRO A 28 -11.13 18.30 2.82
C PRO A 28 -10.86 19.75 3.20
N ASP A 29 -11.36 20.21 4.35
CA ASP A 29 -11.18 21.59 4.80
C ASP A 29 -9.73 21.89 5.19
N ASP A 30 -9.00 20.93 5.77
CA ASP A 30 -7.58 21.09 6.14
C ASP A 30 -6.67 21.24 4.91
N TYR A 31 -7.09 20.65 3.78
CA TYR A 31 -6.29 20.55 2.56
C TYR A 31 -6.78 21.44 1.42
N ARG A 32 -7.82 22.26 1.65
CA ARG A 32 -8.44 23.10 0.61
C ARG A 32 -7.47 24.09 -0.01
N ALA A 33 -6.64 24.75 0.81
CA ALA A 33 -5.66 25.72 0.32
C ALA A 33 -4.60 25.07 -0.57
N GLU A 34 -4.09 23.89 -0.19
CA GLU A 34 -3.16 23.13 -1.02
C GLU A 34 -3.81 22.67 -2.32
N ALA A 35 -5.02 22.13 -2.24
CA ALA A 35 -5.76 21.64 -3.39
C ALA A 35 -6.00 22.76 -4.43
N LEU A 36 -6.40 23.96 -3.98
CA LEU A 36 -6.55 25.13 -4.85
C LEU A 36 -5.23 25.56 -5.49
N ARG A 37 -4.16 25.66 -4.68
CA ARG A 37 -2.81 26.00 -5.17
C ARG A 37 -2.32 25.03 -6.25
N ARG A 38 -2.71 23.76 -6.16
CA ARG A 38 -2.37 22.69 -7.10
C ARG A 38 -3.41 22.49 -8.21
N ASN A 39 -4.46 23.32 -8.27
CA ASN A 39 -5.59 23.20 -9.19
C ASN A 39 -6.20 21.79 -9.21
N MET A 40 -6.46 21.21 -8.03
CA MET A 40 -6.99 19.86 -7.86
C MET A 40 -8.19 19.83 -6.91
N ASN A 41 -8.99 18.77 -6.99
CA ASN A 41 -10.12 18.55 -6.09
C ASN A 41 -9.62 18.20 -4.68
N PRO A 42 -10.07 18.87 -3.60
CA PRO A 42 -9.63 18.58 -2.24
C PRO A 42 -10.01 17.17 -1.77
N ARG A 43 -11.11 16.58 -2.25
CA ARG A 43 -11.45 15.17 -1.95
C ARG A 43 -10.42 14.21 -2.51
N MET A 44 -9.95 14.47 -3.73
CA MET A 44 -8.88 13.66 -4.33
C MET A 44 -7.60 13.78 -3.50
N LEU A 45 -7.22 14.98 -3.07
CA LEU A 45 -6.04 15.15 -2.22
C LEU A 45 -6.18 14.35 -0.91
N VAL A 46 -7.33 14.46 -0.25
CA VAL A 46 -7.57 13.79 1.03
C VAL A 46 -7.58 12.27 0.92
N GLU A 47 -8.17 11.65 -0.12
CA GLU A 47 -8.14 10.19 -0.26
C GLU A 47 -6.72 9.62 -0.45
N PHE A 48 -5.78 10.44 -0.95
CA PHE A 48 -4.37 10.07 -0.96
C PHE A 48 -3.74 10.19 0.41
N VAL A 49 -4.16 11.16 1.23
CA VAL A 49 -3.61 11.45 2.56
C VAL A 49 -4.09 10.45 3.61
N ASP A 50 -5.39 10.20 3.68
CA ASP A 50 -6.04 9.33 4.67
C ASP A 50 -5.81 7.83 4.44
N GLY A 51 -5.38 7.47 3.22
CA GLY A 51 -5.09 6.10 2.79
C GLY A 51 -6.23 5.42 2.06
N SER A 52 -7.42 6.03 1.95
CA SER A 52 -8.58 5.49 1.26
C SER A 52 -8.24 5.01 -0.16
N LYS A 53 -7.46 5.81 -0.90
CA LYS A 53 -7.02 5.42 -2.24
C LYS A 53 -6.09 4.21 -2.24
N THR A 54 -5.15 4.13 -1.30
CA THR A 54 -4.27 2.97 -1.13
C THR A 54 -5.09 1.71 -0.85
N MET A 55 -6.08 1.78 0.04
CA MET A 55 -6.93 0.62 0.36
C MET A 55 -7.69 0.10 -0.87
N VAL A 56 -8.25 1.01 -1.69
CA VAL A 56 -8.94 0.64 -2.93
C VAL A 56 -7.98 -0.01 -3.94
N GLU A 57 -6.77 0.54 -4.12
CA GLU A 57 -5.77 -0.01 -5.04
C GLU A 57 -5.30 -1.41 -4.61
N MET A 58 -5.03 -1.62 -3.31
CA MET A 58 -4.61 -2.92 -2.81
C MET A 58 -5.72 -3.96 -2.88
N CYS A 59 -6.97 -3.54 -2.65
CA CYS A 59 -8.15 -4.39 -2.87
C CYS A 59 -8.28 -4.84 -4.33
N ALA A 60 -8.02 -3.94 -5.29
CA ALA A 60 -8.04 -4.29 -6.71
C ALA A 60 -6.95 -5.34 -7.06
N ILE A 61 -5.74 -5.18 -6.53
CA ILE A 61 -4.66 -6.17 -6.71
C ILE A 61 -5.06 -7.50 -6.10
N ALA A 62 -5.55 -7.51 -4.85
CA ALA A 62 -5.99 -8.72 -4.15
C ALA A 62 -7.04 -9.49 -4.97
N ASN A 63 -8.11 -8.81 -5.38
CA ASN A 63 -9.21 -9.41 -6.13
C ASN A 63 -8.79 -9.94 -7.51
N ALA A 64 -7.80 -9.32 -8.15
CA ALA A 64 -7.31 -9.75 -9.46
C ALA A 64 -6.31 -10.92 -9.39
N THR A 65 -5.70 -11.17 -8.23
CA THR A 65 -4.53 -12.06 -8.12
C THR A 65 -4.65 -13.17 -7.07
N GLY A 66 -5.67 -13.09 -6.20
CA GLY A 66 -5.83 -14.01 -5.07
C GLY A 66 -4.87 -13.76 -3.91
N LEU A 67 -4.01 -12.74 -4.00
CA LEU A 67 -3.24 -12.24 -2.86
C LEU A 67 -4.20 -11.63 -1.83
N VAL A 68 -3.84 -11.67 -0.55
CA VAL A 68 -4.73 -11.20 0.54
C VAL A 68 -3.99 -10.26 1.49
N PRO A 69 -4.68 -9.30 2.14
CA PRO A 69 -4.05 -8.55 3.21
C PRO A 69 -3.70 -9.49 4.38
N ASP A 70 -2.53 -9.32 4.98
CA ASP A 70 -2.10 -10.16 6.12
C ASP A 70 -2.90 -9.85 7.39
N ILE A 71 -3.28 -8.58 7.55
CA ILE A 71 -4.17 -8.05 8.58
C ILE A 71 -5.11 -7.00 7.97
N ALA A 72 -6.26 -6.73 8.61
CA ALA A 72 -7.14 -5.64 8.18
C ALA A 72 -6.40 -4.29 8.21
N GLY A 73 -6.47 -3.53 7.12
CA GLY A 73 -5.72 -2.28 6.95
C GLY A 73 -4.27 -2.44 6.45
N MET A 74 -3.79 -3.68 6.31
CA MET A 74 -2.39 -4.01 5.96
C MET A 74 -1.38 -3.50 7.00
N HIS A 75 -0.09 -3.79 6.82
CA HIS A 75 0.94 -3.37 7.79
C HIS A 75 1.44 -1.95 7.56
N GLY A 76 1.56 -1.52 6.29
CA GLY A 76 2.03 -0.19 5.93
C GLY A 76 3.36 0.22 6.59
N PRO A 77 4.40 -0.64 6.59
CA PRO A 77 5.62 -0.38 7.35
C PRO A 77 6.40 0.80 6.78
N LYS A 78 7.17 1.46 7.65
CA LYS A 78 8.20 2.39 7.21
C LYS A 78 9.37 1.61 6.61
N ALA A 79 9.35 1.43 5.28
CA ALA A 79 10.41 0.78 4.53
C ALA A 79 10.71 1.56 3.25
N ASN A 80 12.00 1.77 2.96
CA ASN A 80 12.43 2.29 1.67
C ASN A 80 12.50 1.16 0.62
N ARG A 81 12.68 1.53 -0.65
CA ARG A 81 12.77 0.60 -1.79
C ARG A 81 13.77 -0.55 -1.55
N ASP A 82 14.92 -0.26 -0.95
CA ASP A 82 16.02 -1.22 -0.77
C ASP A 82 15.81 -2.12 0.46
N GLU A 83 14.85 -1.79 1.33
CA GLU A 83 14.46 -2.55 2.52
C GLU A 83 13.27 -3.48 2.27
N LEU A 84 12.47 -3.26 1.23
CA LEU A 84 11.21 -4.00 0.98
C LEU A 84 11.41 -5.51 0.98
N ALA A 85 12.49 -5.99 0.34
CA ALA A 85 12.81 -7.42 0.24
C ALA A 85 13.23 -8.06 1.58
N LYS A 86 13.46 -7.26 2.63
CA LYS A 86 13.75 -7.71 4.00
C LYS A 86 12.58 -7.51 4.95
N VAL A 87 11.74 -6.51 4.70
CA VAL A 87 10.63 -6.13 5.60
C VAL A 87 9.34 -6.87 5.24
N LEU A 88 8.89 -6.78 3.99
CA LEU A 88 7.62 -7.36 3.53
C LEU A 88 7.77 -8.83 3.10
N ILE A 89 8.37 -9.61 3.99
CA ILE A 89 8.55 -11.08 3.91
C ILE A 89 8.06 -11.74 5.21
N PRO A 90 7.93 -13.08 5.26
CA PRO A 90 7.48 -13.76 6.47
C PRO A 90 8.35 -13.50 7.70
N ARG A 91 7.74 -13.51 8.89
CA ARG A 91 8.45 -13.41 10.18
C ARG A 91 9.54 -14.47 10.35
N ALA A 92 9.32 -15.68 9.84
CA ALA A 92 10.31 -16.76 9.89
C ALA A 92 11.61 -16.43 9.12
N ASP A 93 11.52 -15.53 8.14
CA ASP A 93 12.65 -15.06 7.32
C ASP A 93 13.17 -13.69 7.81
N GLY A 94 12.68 -13.19 8.95
CA GLY A 94 13.09 -11.91 9.55
C GLY A 94 12.22 -10.69 9.17
N GLY A 95 11.15 -10.88 8.40
CA GLY A 95 10.21 -9.81 8.04
C GLY A 95 9.04 -9.66 9.02
N ILE A 96 7.94 -9.04 8.55
CA ILE A 96 6.77 -8.73 9.37
C ILE A 96 5.51 -9.51 9.03
N LEU A 97 5.49 -10.26 7.93
CA LEU A 97 4.28 -10.92 7.44
C LEU A 97 4.03 -12.25 8.15
N SER A 98 2.77 -12.62 8.38
CA SER A 98 2.41 -13.96 8.89
C SER A 98 2.53 -15.04 7.80
N ARG A 99 2.43 -14.64 6.52
CA ARG A 99 2.43 -15.54 5.35
C ARG A 99 3.02 -14.87 4.10
N LYS A 100 3.30 -15.68 3.08
CA LYS A 100 3.53 -15.22 1.70
C LYS A 100 2.19 -15.02 0.98
N GLY A 101 2.20 -14.34 -0.16
CA GLY A 101 1.01 -14.10 -0.96
C GLY A 101 0.16 -12.93 -0.46
N VAL A 102 0.83 -11.83 -0.06
CA VAL A 102 0.19 -10.70 0.63
C VAL A 102 0.09 -9.46 -0.26
N VAL A 103 -1.00 -8.68 -0.12
CA VAL A 103 -1.01 -7.26 -0.55
C VAL A 103 -0.69 -6.35 0.63
N ASP A 104 0.24 -5.41 0.44
CA ASP A 104 0.66 -4.42 1.45
C ASP A 104 1.18 -3.13 0.77
N TYR A 105 1.54 -2.09 1.53
CA TYR A 105 1.98 -0.80 0.95
C TYR A 105 3.12 -0.09 1.69
#